data_AF-A0A969SZJ8-F1
#
_entry.id   AF-A0A969SZJ8-F1
#
_cell.length_a   1.000
_cell.length_b   1.000
_cell.length_c   1.000
_cell.angle_alpha   90.00
_cell.angle_beta   90.00
_cell.angle_gamma   90.00
#
_symmetry.space_group_name_H-M   'P 1'
#
loop_
_entity.id
_entity.type
_entity.pdbx_description
1 polymer ?
#
loop_
_entity_poly.entity_id
_entity_poly.type
_entity_poly.pdbx_seq_one_letter_code
_entity_poly.pdbx_strand_id
1 'polypeptide(L)'
;ESDDILIALETVYGPLKWGMKDSRVLPLRQLERLLFRVWCSWLCYPTRSPRQEQGNREQFTGVVARVEGALSSTPSPYFLEEFSTADVIFTPYVERMNASLYYYKGYSLREQNPYLSAWFDGMESRLTYRGTQSDFHTHAHDLPPQMGGCWSNGEPQAQINQERVDYGPWFGLPDVRYPEPASSRIEALQRVLKHRRNIIRVNPTEDQLFDQALRCALTSMMQGEECIPPPGSDVALRYLRDRINVPRDMSIYAAKRLRQALEQTASLAGDRQGPPIPLQHRRDQDPVEFVS
;
A
#
# COMPACT_ATOMS: atom_id res chain seq x y z
N GLU A 1 18.29 -15.10 6.17
CA GLU A 1 17.45 -13.99 6.68
C GLU A 1 17.63 -12.74 5.81
N SER A 2 16.74 -11.75 5.88
CA SER A 2 16.87 -10.49 5.10
C SER A 2 18.17 -9.74 5.41
N ASP A 3 18.62 -9.77 6.66
CA ASP A 3 19.86 -9.13 7.10
C ASP A 3 21.09 -9.74 6.41
N ASP A 4 21.11 -11.06 6.19
CA ASP A 4 22.22 -11.74 5.52
C ASP A 4 22.29 -11.35 4.04
N ILE A 5 21.13 -11.19 3.40
CA ILE A 5 21.03 -10.76 2.01
C ILE A 5 21.57 -9.33 1.86
N LEU A 6 21.16 -8.42 2.74
CA LEU A 6 21.66 -7.04 2.73
C LEU A 6 23.19 -7.00 2.93
N ILE A 7 23.72 -7.76 3.89
CA ILE A 7 25.17 -7.83 4.13
C ILE A 7 25.91 -8.43 2.91
N ALA A 8 25.34 -9.45 2.27
CA ALA A 8 25.92 -10.03 1.06
C ALA A 8 25.94 -9.03 -0.10
N LEU A 9 24.86 -8.27 -0.30
CA LEU A 9 24.80 -7.22 -1.31
C LEU A 9 25.81 -6.11 -1.03
N GLU A 10 25.93 -5.63 0.21
CA GLU A 10 26.94 -4.64 0.60
C GLU A 10 28.37 -5.15 0.39
N THR A 11 28.60 -6.46 0.54
CA THR A 11 29.92 -7.08 0.29
C THR A 11 30.29 -7.04 -1.20
N VAL A 12 29.32 -7.24 -2.09
CA VAL A 12 29.55 -7.25 -3.54
C VAL A 12 29.61 -5.84 -4.13
N TYR A 13 28.68 -4.95 -3.71
CA TYR A 13 28.46 -3.66 -4.36
C TYR A 13 28.91 -2.46 -3.52
N GLY A 14 29.32 -2.67 -2.27
CA GLY A 14 29.57 -1.62 -1.29
C GLY A 14 28.28 -1.17 -0.57
N PRO A 15 28.40 -0.53 0.61
CA PRO A 15 27.25 -0.05 1.35
C PRO A 15 26.65 1.21 0.73
N LEU A 16 25.36 1.43 1.02
CA LEU A 16 24.71 2.72 0.78
C LEU A 16 25.19 3.72 1.84
N LYS A 17 26.35 4.35 1.59
CA LYS A 17 27.04 5.29 2.49
C LYS A 17 27.49 4.67 3.82
N TRP A 18 26.54 4.26 4.67
CA TRP A 18 26.77 3.55 5.92
C TRP A 18 26.03 2.22 5.87
N GLY A 19 26.76 1.12 6.08
CA GLY A 19 26.23 -0.23 5.88
C GLY A 19 25.57 -0.84 7.12
N MET A 20 25.09 -2.07 6.98
CA MET A 20 24.37 -2.83 8.02
C MET A 20 25.16 -2.98 9.33
N LYS A 21 26.50 -2.98 9.26
CA LYS A 21 27.41 -3.15 10.39
C LYS A 21 28.01 -1.84 10.91
N ASP A 22 27.64 -0.72 10.32
CA ASP A 22 28.15 0.59 10.72
C ASP A 22 27.63 0.97 12.12
N SER A 23 28.51 1.54 12.95
CA SER A 23 28.17 1.90 14.33
C SER A 23 27.05 2.94 14.44
N ARG A 24 26.83 3.74 13.39
CA ARG A 24 25.74 4.74 13.31
C ARG A 24 24.42 4.10 12.87
N VAL A 25 24.47 3.00 12.12
CA VAL A 25 23.28 2.28 11.64
C VAL A 25 22.77 1.26 12.66
N LEU A 26 23.66 0.67 13.47
CA LEU A 26 23.27 -0.32 14.48
C LEU A 26 22.20 0.17 15.49
N PRO A 27 22.27 1.39 16.07
CA PRO A 27 21.22 1.90 16.94
C PRO A 27 19.89 2.11 16.21
N LEU A 28 19.92 2.54 14.95
CA LEU A 28 18.74 2.73 14.10
C LEU A 28 18.05 1.40 13.80
N ARG A 29 18.82 0.33 13.53
CA ARG A 29 18.30 -1.04 13.41
C ARG A 29 17.59 -1.52 14.66
N GLN A 30 18.12 -1.20 15.84
CA GLN A 30 17.46 -1.55 17.10
C GLN A 30 16.14 -0.78 17.28
N LEU A 31 16.13 0.49 16.87
CA LEU A 31 14.93 1.32 16.89
C LEU A 31 13.85 0.82 15.92
N GLU A 32 14.23 0.44 14.70
CA GLU A 32 13.34 -0.20 13.71
C GLU A 32 12.68 -1.46 14.30
N ARG A 33 13.48 -2.37 14.87
CA ARG A 33 12.96 -3.60 15.49
C ARG A 33 12.03 -3.32 16.66
N LEU A 34 12.28 -2.25 17.42
CA LEU A 34 11.38 -1.84 18.50
C LEU A 34 10.06 -1.30 17.94
N LEU A 35 10.12 -0.44 16.92
CA LEU A 35 8.96 0.11 16.23
C LEU A 35 8.09 -1.01 15.66
N PHE A 36 8.69 -2.00 14.99
CA PHE A 36 8.01 -3.19 14.49
C PHE A 36 7.25 -3.94 15.58
N ARG A 37 7.89 -4.17 16.75
CA ARG A 37 7.24 -4.88 17.87
C ARG A 37 6.03 -4.14 18.40
N VAL A 38 6.14 -2.83 18.66
CA VAL A 38 5.02 -2.06 19.21
C VAL A 38 3.88 -1.90 18.19
N TRP A 39 4.20 -1.81 16.90
CA TRP A 39 3.22 -1.87 15.83
C TRP A 39 2.46 -3.20 15.81
N CYS A 40 3.18 -4.32 15.87
CA CYS A 40 2.56 -5.65 15.92
C CYS A 40 1.65 -5.80 17.15
N SER A 41 2.12 -5.35 18.32
CA SER A 41 1.32 -5.37 19.56
C SER A 41 0.00 -4.60 19.42
N TRP A 42 0.00 -3.49 18.68
CA TRP A 42 -1.19 -2.67 18.50
C TRP A 42 -2.13 -3.17 17.39
N LEU A 43 -1.56 -3.67 16.28
CA LEU A 43 -2.33 -4.04 15.08
C LEU A 43 -2.71 -5.52 15.04
N CYS A 44 -1.78 -6.42 15.34
CA CYS A 44 -1.87 -7.84 14.98
C CYS A 44 -2.55 -8.69 16.06
N TYR A 45 -2.76 -8.14 17.25
CA TYR A 45 -3.43 -8.80 18.35
C TYR A 45 -4.74 -8.10 18.71
N PRO A 46 -5.83 -8.84 18.95
CA PRO A 46 -7.09 -8.24 19.35
C PRO A 46 -6.96 -7.63 20.76
N THR A 47 -7.43 -6.41 20.92
CA THR A 47 -7.49 -5.76 22.23
C THR A 47 -8.77 -6.16 22.97
N ARG A 48 -8.65 -6.38 24.28
CA ARG A 48 -9.73 -6.86 25.14
C ARG A 48 -10.47 -5.74 25.86
N SER A 49 -9.95 -4.52 25.82
CA SER A 49 -10.55 -3.36 26.47
C SER A 49 -10.08 -2.05 25.84
N PRO A 50 -10.87 -0.96 25.95
CA PRO A 50 -10.45 0.37 25.50
C PRO A 50 -9.15 0.86 26.17
N ARG A 51 -8.92 0.49 27.44
CA ARG A 51 -7.68 0.83 28.15
C ARG A 51 -6.46 0.16 27.53
N GLN A 52 -6.59 -1.09 27.07
CA GLN A 52 -5.51 -1.79 26.38
C GLN A 52 -5.25 -1.18 25.00
N GLU A 53 -6.30 -0.82 24.27
CA GLU A 53 -6.18 -0.12 22.98
C GLU A 53 -5.41 1.19 23.14
N GLN A 54 -5.80 2.01 24.12
CA GLN A 54 -5.12 3.27 24.42
C GLN A 54 -3.66 3.05 24.84
N GLY A 55 -3.39 2.06 25.70
CA GLY A 55 -2.02 1.75 26.12
C GLY A 55 -1.13 1.27 24.97
N ASN A 56 -1.66 0.48 24.04
CA ASN A 56 -0.94 0.05 22.84
C ASN A 56 -0.66 1.24 21.90
N ARG A 57 -1.64 2.13 21.72
CA ARG A 57 -1.48 3.38 20.98
C ARG A 57 -0.37 4.25 21.58
N GLU A 58 -0.38 4.46 22.90
CA GLU A 58 0.63 5.26 23.61
C GLU A 58 2.04 4.65 23.51
N GLN A 59 2.16 3.32 23.59
CA GLN A 59 3.44 2.64 23.39
C GLN A 59 3.96 2.84 21.95
N PHE A 60 3.09 2.69 20.96
CA PHE A 60 3.45 2.90 19.57
C PHE A 60 3.88 4.35 19.31
N THR A 61 3.06 5.33 19.70
CA THR A 61 3.37 6.75 19.49
C THR A 61 4.60 7.20 20.29
N GLY A 62 4.85 6.62 21.46
CA GLY A 62 6.08 6.85 22.22
C GLY A 62 7.34 6.38 21.49
N VAL A 63 7.29 5.27 20.74
CA VAL A 63 8.40 4.83 19.90
C VAL A 63 8.49 5.66 18.62
N VAL A 64 7.37 6.05 18.02
CA VAL A 64 7.35 6.99 16.89
C VAL A 64 8.02 8.31 17.27
N ALA A 65 7.80 8.85 18.47
CA ALA A 65 8.49 10.05 18.93
C ALA A 65 10.03 9.89 18.97
N ARG A 66 10.53 8.68 19.26
CA ARG A 66 11.97 8.37 19.19
C ARG A 66 12.47 8.29 17.74
N VAL A 67 11.64 7.79 16.82
CA VAL A 67 11.92 7.77 15.37
C VAL A 67 11.97 9.20 14.83
N GLU A 68 10.99 10.04 15.18
CA GLU A 68 10.99 11.48 14.86
C GLU A 68 12.25 12.15 15.37
N GLY A 69 12.66 11.88 16.62
CA GLY A 69 13.91 12.42 17.18
C GLY A 69 15.17 11.95 16.46
N ALA A 70 15.18 10.73 15.91
CA ALA A 70 16.28 10.22 15.11
C ALA A 70 16.33 10.90 13.72
N LEU A 71 15.18 11.05 13.06
CA LEU A 71 15.07 11.75 11.78
C LEU A 71 15.39 13.24 11.91
N SER A 72 15.05 13.88 13.04
CA SER A 72 15.37 15.29 13.28
C SER A 72 16.83 15.56 13.66
N SER A 73 17.67 14.53 13.75
CA SER A 73 19.06 14.67 14.23
C SER A 73 19.98 15.36 13.21
N THR A 74 19.56 15.43 11.95
CA THR A 74 20.28 16.12 10.87
C THR A 74 19.31 16.98 10.05
N PRO A 75 19.80 17.93 9.23
CA PRO A 75 18.94 18.66 8.29
C PRO A 75 18.43 17.81 7.10
N SER A 76 18.92 16.58 6.93
CA SER A 76 18.50 15.64 5.89
C SER A 76 17.08 15.11 6.17
N PRO A 77 16.28 14.77 5.14
CA PRO A 77 15.03 14.03 5.36
C PRO A 77 15.25 12.56 5.77
N TYR A 78 16.48 12.05 5.66
CA TYR A 78 16.84 10.67 5.97
C TYR A 78 17.31 10.53 7.42
N PHE A 79 17.44 9.28 7.90
CA PHE A 79 17.91 9.03 9.28
C PHE A 79 19.35 9.50 9.55
N LEU A 80 20.14 9.65 8.48
CA LEU A 80 21.52 10.14 8.51
C LEU A 80 21.66 11.28 7.49
N GLU A 81 22.87 11.83 7.39
CA GLU A 81 23.15 13.00 6.56
C GLU A 81 22.84 12.78 5.06
N GLU A 82 22.81 11.52 4.63
CA GLU A 82 22.43 11.09 3.27
C GLU A 82 21.62 9.79 3.33
N PHE A 83 20.87 9.50 2.26
CA PHE A 83 20.19 8.21 2.09
C PHE A 83 21.16 7.06 2.25
N SER A 84 20.80 6.10 3.09
CA SER A 84 21.68 5.01 3.48
C SER A 84 20.95 3.69 3.72
N THR A 85 21.70 2.65 4.11
CA THR A 85 21.12 1.37 4.54
C THR A 85 20.11 1.55 5.68
N ALA A 86 20.26 2.57 6.54
CA ALA A 86 19.30 2.88 7.58
C ALA A 86 17.90 3.18 7.01
N ASP A 87 17.77 3.88 5.89
CA ASP A 87 16.47 4.17 5.30
C ASP A 87 15.86 2.92 4.65
N VAL A 88 16.71 2.09 4.02
CA VAL A 88 16.30 0.84 3.37
C VAL A 88 15.68 -0.14 4.37
N ILE A 89 16.25 -0.29 5.56
CA ILE A 89 15.73 -1.23 6.57
C ILE A 89 14.39 -0.78 7.17
N PHE A 90 14.14 0.53 7.29
CA PHE A 90 12.88 1.05 7.80
C PHE A 90 11.76 0.96 6.75
N THR A 91 12.11 1.08 5.47
CA THR A 91 11.14 1.24 4.37
C THR A 91 10.01 0.21 4.37
N PRO A 92 10.27 -1.12 4.35
CA PRO A 92 9.20 -2.11 4.23
C PRO A 92 8.18 -2.03 5.37
N TYR A 93 8.62 -1.76 6.60
CA TYR A 93 7.74 -1.73 7.76
C TYR A 93 7.05 -0.39 7.92
N VAL A 94 7.73 0.72 7.63
CA VAL A 94 7.14 2.06 7.69
C VAL A 94 6.04 2.23 6.63
N GLU A 95 6.21 1.69 5.41
CA GLU A 95 5.13 1.68 4.40
C GLU A 95 3.92 0.86 4.87
N ARG A 96 4.16 -0.36 5.37
CA ARG A 96 3.10 -1.24 5.92
C ARG A 96 2.38 -0.60 7.11
N MET A 97 3.12 0.07 8.00
CA MET A 97 2.57 0.80 9.14
C MET A 97 1.70 1.97 8.68
N ASN A 98 2.17 2.77 7.72
CA ASN A 98 1.42 3.92 7.21
C ASN A 98 0.06 3.48 6.65
N ALA A 99 0.02 2.41 5.86
CA ALA A 99 -1.20 1.85 5.31
C ALA A 99 -2.12 1.22 6.39
N SER A 100 -1.56 0.31 7.17
CA SER A 100 -2.36 -0.50 8.11
C SER A 100 -2.89 0.31 9.29
N LEU A 101 -2.13 1.27 9.82
CA LEU A 101 -2.61 2.11 10.91
C LEU A 101 -3.64 3.13 10.42
N TYR A 102 -3.49 3.62 9.18
CA TYR A 102 -4.52 4.47 8.57
C TYR A 102 -5.83 3.70 8.45
N TYR A 103 -5.77 2.47 7.90
CA TYR A 103 -6.94 1.62 7.68
C TYR A 103 -7.58 1.09 8.97
N TYR A 104 -6.82 0.39 9.81
CA TYR A 104 -7.38 -0.32 10.98
C TYR A 104 -7.51 0.56 12.21
N LYS A 105 -6.71 1.63 12.34
CA LYS A 105 -6.63 2.42 13.59
C LYS A 105 -7.07 3.87 13.44
N GLY A 106 -7.40 4.32 12.23
CA GLY A 106 -7.69 5.73 11.98
C GLY A 106 -6.50 6.66 12.20
N TYR A 107 -5.28 6.10 12.29
CA TYR A 107 -4.06 6.83 12.63
C TYR A 107 -3.19 7.02 11.39
N SER A 108 -2.99 8.28 10.99
CA SER A 108 -2.17 8.62 9.84
C SER A 108 -0.72 8.85 10.25
N LEU A 109 0.15 7.88 9.98
CA LEU A 109 1.57 7.96 10.33
C LEU A 109 2.23 9.15 9.63
N ARG A 110 1.95 9.35 8.34
CA ARG A 110 2.54 10.46 7.57
C ARG A 110 2.00 11.82 7.97
N GLU A 111 0.71 11.96 8.29
CA GLU A 111 0.13 13.29 8.55
C GLU A 111 0.34 13.77 9.99
N GLN A 112 0.53 12.85 10.94
CA GLN A 112 0.70 13.20 12.36
C GLN A 112 2.16 13.41 12.77
N ASN A 113 3.12 13.04 11.92
CA ASN A 113 4.55 13.01 12.27
C ASN A 113 5.37 13.75 11.20
N PRO A 114 5.81 15.00 11.45
CA PRO A 114 6.42 15.86 10.43
C PRO A 114 7.75 15.34 9.89
N TYR A 115 8.60 14.70 10.70
CA TYR A 115 9.89 14.20 10.21
C TYR A 115 9.73 12.90 9.42
N LEU A 116 8.81 12.01 9.81
CA LEU A 116 8.38 10.88 8.98
C LEU A 116 7.71 11.35 7.69
N SER A 117 6.94 12.44 7.73
CA SER A 117 6.42 13.06 6.50
C SER A 117 7.56 13.49 5.58
N ALA A 118 8.55 14.21 6.11
CA ALA A 118 9.72 14.63 5.35
C ALA A 118 10.54 13.44 4.84
N TRP A 119 10.64 12.36 5.63
CA TRP A 119 11.27 11.11 5.23
C TRP A 119 10.55 10.47 4.07
N PHE A 120 9.21 10.36 4.10
CA PHE A 120 8.42 9.89 2.95
C PHE A 120 8.64 10.77 1.71
N ASP A 121 8.65 12.09 1.87
CA ASP A 121 8.93 13.02 0.76
C ASP A 121 10.36 12.83 0.21
N GLY A 122 11.34 12.58 1.10
CA GLY A 122 12.71 12.24 0.75
C GLY A 122 12.81 10.93 -0.02
N MET A 123 12.18 9.86 0.47
CA MET A 123 12.09 8.58 -0.21
C MET A 123 11.41 8.71 -1.58
N GLU A 124 10.31 9.45 -1.64
CA GLU A 124 9.58 9.76 -2.88
C GLU A 124 10.39 10.64 -3.83
N SER A 125 11.51 11.26 -3.45
CA SER A 125 12.42 11.90 -4.43
C SER A 125 13.19 10.88 -5.27
N ARG A 126 13.24 9.61 -4.84
CA ARG A 126 14.07 8.56 -5.44
C ARG A 126 13.25 7.70 -6.41
N LEU A 127 13.68 7.64 -7.67
CA LEU A 127 13.00 6.82 -8.69
C LEU A 127 12.95 5.32 -8.31
N THR A 128 13.99 4.81 -7.65
CA THR A 128 14.03 3.41 -7.20
C THR A 128 12.98 3.11 -6.15
N TYR A 129 12.76 4.03 -5.19
CA TYR A 129 11.69 3.90 -4.20
C TYR A 129 10.32 3.99 -4.85
N ARG A 130 10.09 4.96 -5.75
CA ARG A 130 8.81 5.05 -6.49
C ARG A 130 8.48 3.79 -7.26
N GLY A 131 9.50 3.10 -7.80
CA GLY A 131 9.34 1.84 -8.51
C GLY A 131 8.98 0.64 -7.62
N THR A 132 9.19 0.75 -6.30
CA THR A 132 8.88 -0.30 -5.32
C THR A 132 7.80 0.08 -4.32
N GLN A 133 7.33 1.34 -4.34
CA GLN A 133 6.33 1.87 -3.42
C GLN A 133 4.97 1.21 -3.63
N SER A 134 4.34 0.81 -2.53
CA SER A 134 3.00 0.23 -2.52
C SER A 134 1.91 1.26 -2.20
N ASP A 135 0.64 0.89 -2.38
CA ASP A 135 -0.52 1.69 -1.98
C ASP A 135 -1.16 1.18 -0.67
N PHE A 136 -2.05 1.99 -0.09
CA PHE A 136 -2.73 1.62 1.16
C PHE A 136 -3.60 0.38 1.01
N HIS A 137 -4.31 0.25 -0.10
CA HIS A 137 -5.21 -0.87 -0.33
C HIS A 137 -4.44 -2.20 -0.38
N THR A 138 -3.32 -2.25 -1.11
CA THR A 138 -2.50 -3.46 -1.23
C THR A 138 -1.98 -3.86 0.14
N HIS A 139 -1.36 -2.94 0.90
CA HIS A 139 -0.83 -3.28 2.21
C HIS A 139 -1.91 -3.65 3.23
N ALA A 140 -3.03 -2.92 3.31
CA ALA A 140 -4.09 -3.19 4.27
C ALA A 140 -4.70 -4.60 4.11
N HIS A 141 -4.76 -5.09 2.87
CA HIS A 141 -5.36 -6.39 2.54
C HIS A 141 -4.35 -7.54 2.36
N ASP A 142 -3.07 -7.25 2.16
CA ASP A 142 -2.00 -8.27 2.07
C ASP A 142 -1.43 -8.65 3.45
N LEU A 143 -1.47 -7.73 4.42
CA LEU A 143 -0.95 -7.96 5.77
C LEU A 143 -1.69 -9.01 6.61
N PRO A 144 -3.03 -9.11 6.62
CA PRO A 144 -3.75 -10.02 7.52
C PRO A 144 -3.24 -11.48 7.48
N PRO A 145 -3.09 -12.13 6.31
CA PRO A 145 -2.57 -13.50 6.27
C PRO A 145 -1.07 -13.61 6.61
N GLN A 146 -0.29 -12.54 6.44
CA GLN A 146 1.15 -12.54 6.77
C GLN A 146 1.42 -12.40 8.26
N MET A 147 0.57 -11.63 8.95
CA MET A 147 0.75 -11.27 10.36
C MET A 147 -0.10 -12.10 11.32
N GLY A 148 -0.91 -13.03 10.81
CA GLY A 148 -1.86 -13.81 11.61
C GLY A 148 -3.11 -13.03 12.03
N GLY A 149 -3.38 -11.90 11.38
CA GLY A 149 -4.53 -11.02 11.61
C GLY A 149 -4.14 -9.54 11.72
N CYS A 150 -5.10 -8.66 11.42
CA CYS A 150 -5.02 -7.22 11.65
C CYS A 150 -6.38 -6.76 12.20
N TRP A 151 -6.38 -6.00 13.29
CA TRP A 151 -7.59 -5.74 14.07
C TRP A 151 -7.92 -4.25 14.11
N SER A 152 -9.12 -3.93 13.60
CA SER A 152 -9.67 -2.58 13.69
C SER A 152 -10.00 -2.21 15.14
N ASN A 153 -9.79 -0.95 15.51
CA ASN A 153 -10.24 -0.42 16.80
C ASN A 153 -11.71 0.03 16.78
N GLY A 154 -12.36 0.01 15.61
CA GLY A 154 -13.76 0.42 15.44
C GLY A 154 -13.99 1.93 15.60
N GLU A 155 -12.94 2.75 15.72
CA GLU A 155 -13.08 4.20 15.83
C GLU A 155 -13.71 4.78 14.56
N PRO A 156 -14.52 5.86 14.66
CA PRO A 156 -15.16 6.48 13.49
C PRO A 156 -14.17 6.85 12.38
N GLN A 157 -12.98 7.34 12.76
CA GLN A 157 -11.96 7.68 11.78
C GLN A 157 -11.40 6.45 11.04
N ALA A 158 -11.30 5.30 11.71
CA ALA A 158 -10.90 4.06 11.06
C ALA A 158 -11.94 3.65 10.00
N GLN A 159 -13.24 3.71 10.33
CA GLN A 159 -14.32 3.39 9.39
C GLN A 159 -14.29 4.29 8.14
N ILE A 160 -14.14 5.61 8.33
CA ILE A 160 -13.99 6.58 7.23
C ILE A 160 -12.77 6.22 6.36
N ASN A 161 -11.65 5.88 6.99
CA ASN A 161 -10.43 5.52 6.28
C ASN A 161 -10.57 4.20 5.52
N GLN A 162 -11.26 3.21 6.08
CA GLN A 162 -11.56 1.93 5.41
C GLN A 162 -12.39 2.16 4.16
N GLU A 163 -13.47 2.94 4.26
CA GLU A 163 -14.31 3.31 3.12
C GLU A 163 -13.49 3.98 2.01
N ARG A 164 -12.63 4.93 2.37
CA ARG A 164 -11.75 5.62 1.40
C ARG A 164 -10.74 4.69 0.72
N VAL A 165 -10.18 3.74 1.46
CA VAL A 165 -9.19 2.79 0.92
C VAL A 165 -9.85 1.74 0.03
N ASP A 166 -11.05 1.28 0.39
CA ASP A 166 -11.74 0.19 -0.31
C ASP A 166 -12.57 0.69 -1.50
N TYR A 167 -13.20 1.85 -1.38
CA TYR A 167 -14.17 2.37 -2.35
C TYR A 167 -13.78 3.72 -2.96
N GLY A 168 -12.72 4.35 -2.46
CA GLY A 168 -12.26 5.65 -2.92
C GLY A 168 -12.95 6.84 -2.21
N PRO A 169 -12.59 8.09 -2.58
CA PRO A 169 -11.61 8.43 -3.59
C PRO A 169 -10.17 8.10 -3.17
N TRP A 170 -9.41 7.45 -4.06
CA TRP A 170 -8.01 7.08 -3.80
C TRP A 170 -7.03 8.24 -4.00
N PHE A 171 -7.39 9.24 -4.80
CA PHE A 171 -6.64 10.49 -4.89
C PHE A 171 -6.86 11.29 -3.60
N GLY A 172 -5.76 11.70 -2.96
CA GLY A 172 -5.78 12.39 -1.66
C GLY A 172 -5.62 11.48 -0.44
N LEU A 173 -5.37 10.17 -0.63
CA LEU A 173 -4.82 9.33 0.44
C LEU A 173 -3.37 9.77 0.76
N PRO A 174 -2.91 9.68 2.03
CA PRO A 174 -1.55 10.06 2.42
C PRO A 174 -0.50 8.96 2.15
N ASP A 175 -0.74 8.13 1.13
CA ASP A 175 0.12 7.04 0.66
C ASP A 175 1.17 7.51 -0.35
N VAL A 176 0.91 8.62 -1.06
CA VAL A 176 1.83 9.23 -2.04
C VAL A 176 1.62 10.75 -2.15
N ARG A 177 2.71 11.53 -2.29
CA ARG A 177 2.62 13.00 -2.52
C ARG A 177 3.42 13.53 -3.71
N TYR A 178 4.32 12.75 -4.32
CA TYR A 178 4.98 13.19 -5.56
C TYR A 178 3.96 13.41 -6.69
N PRO A 179 4.17 14.36 -7.63
CA PRO A 179 3.17 14.63 -8.66
C PRO A 179 2.84 13.41 -9.52
N GLU A 180 1.55 13.23 -9.83
CA GLU A 180 1.08 12.17 -10.73
C GLU A 180 1.82 12.25 -12.10
N PRO A 181 2.46 11.17 -12.56
CA PRO A 181 3.02 11.12 -13.90
C PRO A 181 1.92 11.16 -14.97
N ALA A 182 2.13 11.95 -16.04
CA ALA A 182 1.18 12.01 -17.17
C ALA A 182 0.93 10.64 -17.84
N SER A 183 1.84 9.69 -17.66
CA SER A 183 1.75 8.32 -18.19
C SER A 183 0.85 7.39 -17.38
N SER A 184 0.31 7.80 -16.22
CA SER A 184 -0.44 6.91 -15.30
C SER A 184 -1.57 6.13 -15.97
N ARG A 185 -2.39 6.81 -16.79
CA ARG A 185 -3.49 6.20 -17.55
C ARG A 185 -2.99 5.23 -18.62
N ILE A 186 -1.94 5.62 -19.34
CA ILE A 186 -1.35 4.81 -20.41
C ILE A 186 -0.72 3.54 -19.83
N GLU A 187 -0.01 3.66 -18.71
CA GLU A 187 0.54 2.51 -17.99
C GLU A 187 -0.57 1.54 -17.57
N ALA A 188 -1.62 2.04 -16.90
CA ALA A 188 -2.77 1.22 -16.49
C ALA A 188 -3.39 0.48 -17.69
N LEU A 189 -3.65 1.20 -18.79
CA LEU A 189 -4.18 0.61 -20.02
C LEU A 189 -3.27 -0.48 -20.57
N GLN A 190 -1.97 -0.19 -20.73
CA GLN A 190 -0.99 -1.14 -21.27
C GLN A 190 -0.90 -2.40 -20.43
N ARG A 191 -0.86 -2.27 -19.09
CA ARG A 191 -0.77 -3.41 -18.16
C ARG A 191 -2.03 -4.27 -18.22
N VAL A 192 -3.21 -3.65 -18.25
CA VAL A 192 -4.47 -4.40 -18.40
C VAL A 192 -4.54 -5.10 -19.76
N LEU A 193 -4.22 -4.42 -20.86
CA LEU A 193 -4.24 -5.04 -22.20
C LEU A 193 -3.26 -6.20 -22.32
N LYS A 194 -2.04 -6.05 -21.77
CA LYS A 194 -1.02 -7.11 -21.75
C LYS A 194 -1.53 -8.37 -21.07
N HIS A 195 -2.27 -8.25 -19.97
CA HIS A 195 -2.73 -9.37 -19.16
C HIS A 195 -4.22 -9.70 -19.32
N ARG A 196 -4.91 -9.05 -20.26
CA ARG A 196 -6.38 -9.07 -20.41
C ARG A 196 -6.99 -10.47 -20.40
N ARG A 197 -6.40 -11.40 -21.15
CA ARG A 197 -6.89 -12.79 -21.21
C ARG A 197 -6.90 -13.46 -19.84
N ASN A 198 -5.83 -13.29 -19.06
CA ASN A 198 -5.72 -13.88 -17.72
C ASN A 198 -6.62 -13.14 -16.73
N ILE A 199 -6.71 -11.79 -16.83
CA ILE A 199 -7.64 -10.98 -16.02
C ILE A 199 -9.10 -11.43 -16.22
N ILE A 200 -9.50 -11.71 -17.47
CA ILE A 200 -10.84 -12.24 -17.78
C ILE A 200 -11.01 -13.65 -17.21
N ARG A 201 -10.06 -14.55 -17.48
CA ARG A 201 -10.13 -15.96 -17.04
C ARG A 201 -10.30 -16.12 -15.53
N VAL A 202 -9.65 -15.28 -14.72
CA VAL A 202 -9.71 -15.39 -13.25
C VAL A 202 -10.92 -14.65 -12.65
N ASN A 203 -11.66 -13.88 -13.44
CA ASN A 203 -12.85 -13.19 -12.97
C ASN A 203 -13.99 -14.20 -12.70
N PRO A 204 -14.76 -14.07 -11.61
CA PRO A 204 -15.81 -15.02 -11.26
C PRO A 204 -17.09 -14.92 -12.11
N THR A 205 -17.13 -13.99 -13.08
CA THR A 205 -18.31 -13.73 -13.93
C THR A 205 -18.09 -14.21 -15.36
N GLU A 206 -19.12 -14.12 -16.20
CA GLU A 206 -19.03 -14.53 -17.60
C GLU A 206 -18.01 -13.69 -18.39
N ASP A 207 -17.11 -14.36 -19.12
CA ASP A 207 -16.03 -13.74 -19.89
C ASP A 207 -16.49 -12.60 -20.79
N GLN A 208 -17.58 -12.79 -21.55
CA GLN A 208 -18.06 -11.78 -22.49
C GLN A 208 -18.63 -10.55 -21.78
N LEU A 209 -19.38 -10.78 -20.70
CA LEU A 209 -19.95 -9.72 -19.87
C LEU A 209 -18.83 -8.85 -19.30
N PHE A 210 -17.84 -9.48 -18.68
CA PHE A 210 -16.72 -8.77 -18.06
C PHE A 210 -15.81 -8.13 -19.10
N ASP A 211 -15.53 -8.79 -20.23
CA ASP A 211 -14.69 -8.21 -21.28
C ASP A 211 -15.30 -6.91 -21.82
N GLN A 212 -16.61 -6.88 -22.08
CA GLN A 212 -17.28 -5.68 -22.53
C GLN A 212 -17.24 -4.57 -21.46
N ALA A 213 -17.56 -4.90 -20.20
CA ALA A 213 -17.51 -3.95 -19.10
C ALA A 213 -16.11 -3.38 -18.86
N LEU A 214 -15.08 -4.22 -18.97
CA LEU A 214 -13.68 -3.80 -18.84
C LEU A 214 -13.29 -2.81 -19.94
N ARG A 215 -13.72 -3.03 -21.20
CA ARG A 215 -13.51 -2.08 -22.29
C ARG A 215 -14.22 -0.74 -22.01
N CYS A 216 -15.43 -0.76 -21.45
CA CYS A 216 -16.13 0.46 -21.04
C CYS A 216 -15.31 1.26 -20.01
N ALA A 217 -14.81 0.59 -18.96
CA ALA A 217 -13.99 1.22 -17.94
C ALA A 217 -12.68 1.80 -18.49
N LEU A 218 -11.98 1.06 -19.36
CA LEU A 218 -10.76 1.54 -20.00
C LEU A 218 -11.02 2.71 -20.96
N THR A 219 -12.16 2.69 -21.67
CA THR A 219 -12.56 3.79 -22.56
C THR A 219 -12.85 5.05 -21.75
N SER A 220 -13.60 4.92 -20.66
CA SER A 220 -13.89 6.02 -19.74
C SER A 220 -12.62 6.59 -19.10
N MET A 221 -11.70 5.74 -18.66
CA MET A 221 -10.40 6.16 -18.12
C MET A 221 -9.59 7.03 -19.09
N MET A 222 -9.63 6.68 -20.38
CA MET A 222 -8.82 7.31 -21.42
C MET A 222 -9.47 8.56 -22.02
N GLN A 223 -10.79 8.55 -22.22
CA GLN A 223 -11.52 9.65 -22.86
C GLN A 223 -12.11 10.65 -21.86
N GLY A 224 -12.28 10.24 -20.59
CA GLY A 224 -12.94 11.05 -19.56
C GLY A 224 -14.46 11.11 -19.71
N GLU A 225 -15.04 10.33 -20.61
CA GLU A 225 -16.48 10.25 -20.85
C GLU A 225 -17.04 8.96 -20.26
N GLU A 226 -18.27 9.00 -19.75
CA GLU A 226 -18.94 7.80 -19.25
C GLU A 226 -19.19 6.80 -20.38
N CYS A 227 -18.91 5.53 -20.13
CA CYS A 227 -19.20 4.44 -21.05
C CYS A 227 -20.06 3.42 -20.32
N ILE A 228 -21.34 3.33 -20.69
CA ILE A 228 -22.32 2.48 -20.01
C ILE A 228 -21.96 1.00 -20.23
N PRO A 229 -21.63 0.24 -19.17
CA PRO A 229 -21.34 -1.18 -19.29
C PRO A 229 -22.65 -2.00 -19.35
N PRO A 230 -22.56 -3.30 -19.71
CA PRO A 230 -23.71 -4.20 -19.62
C PRO A 230 -24.32 -4.24 -18.21
N PRO A 231 -25.65 -4.31 -18.08
CA PRO A 231 -26.31 -4.44 -16.79
C PRO A 231 -25.76 -5.62 -15.99
N GLY A 232 -25.48 -5.38 -14.72
CA GLY A 232 -25.00 -6.39 -13.80
C GLY A 232 -23.52 -6.78 -13.92
N SER A 233 -22.71 -5.97 -14.62
CA SER A 233 -21.24 -6.12 -14.63
C SER A 233 -20.52 -5.47 -13.43
N ASP A 234 -21.25 -4.84 -12.53
CA ASP A 234 -20.76 -4.19 -11.30
C ASP A 234 -19.89 -5.13 -10.45
N VAL A 235 -20.36 -6.35 -10.22
CA VAL A 235 -19.63 -7.39 -9.48
C VAL A 235 -18.28 -7.72 -10.14
N ALA A 236 -18.26 -7.81 -11.47
CA ALA A 236 -17.07 -8.17 -12.24
C ALA A 236 -16.00 -7.06 -12.20
N LEU A 237 -16.44 -5.81 -12.32
CA LEU A 237 -15.57 -4.62 -12.25
C LEU A 237 -15.01 -4.42 -10.85
N ARG A 238 -15.84 -4.55 -9.81
CA ARG A 238 -15.41 -4.45 -8.41
C ARG A 238 -14.51 -5.62 -7.99
N TYR A 239 -14.73 -6.81 -8.55
CA TYR A 239 -13.78 -7.91 -8.39
C TYR A 239 -12.37 -7.52 -8.85
N LEU A 240 -12.21 -6.98 -10.06
CA LEU A 240 -10.89 -6.51 -10.52
C LEU A 240 -10.38 -5.34 -9.68
N ARG A 241 -11.23 -4.35 -9.36
CA ARG A 241 -10.89 -3.17 -8.55
C ARG A 241 -10.18 -3.60 -7.26
N ASP A 242 -10.67 -4.62 -6.58
CA ASP A 242 -10.16 -5.08 -5.28
C ASP A 242 -8.88 -5.94 -5.39
N ARG A 243 -8.57 -6.49 -6.57
CA ARG A 243 -7.40 -7.37 -6.78
C ARG A 243 -6.21 -6.69 -7.43
N ILE A 244 -6.28 -5.39 -7.75
CA ILE A 244 -5.11 -4.63 -8.22
C ILE A 244 -4.06 -4.58 -7.12
N ASN A 245 -2.84 -5.04 -7.42
CA ASN A 245 -1.70 -5.06 -6.52
C ASN A 245 -0.66 -4.01 -6.93
N VAL A 246 -0.25 -3.17 -5.99
CA VAL A 246 0.79 -2.15 -6.19
C VAL A 246 2.04 -2.54 -5.39
N PRO A 247 3.26 -2.49 -5.98
CA PRO A 247 3.59 -2.07 -7.34
C PRO A 247 3.61 -3.22 -8.37
N ARG A 248 3.25 -4.45 -7.98
CA ARG A 248 3.41 -5.64 -8.83
C ARG A 248 2.71 -5.50 -10.19
N ASP A 249 1.48 -5.01 -10.16
CA ASP A 249 0.65 -4.93 -11.36
C ASP A 249 0.92 -3.62 -12.10
N MET A 250 1.12 -2.51 -11.40
CA MET A 250 1.43 -1.18 -11.93
C MET A 250 1.83 -0.21 -10.82
N SER A 251 2.31 0.99 -11.19
CA SER A 251 2.61 2.09 -10.28
C SER A 251 1.37 2.56 -9.51
N ILE A 252 1.59 3.19 -8.35
CA ILE A 252 0.52 3.67 -7.47
C ILE A 252 -0.48 4.59 -8.20
N TYR A 253 -0.02 5.50 -9.04
CA TYR A 253 -0.92 6.40 -9.78
C TYR A 253 -1.71 5.70 -10.88
N ALA A 254 -1.10 4.76 -11.59
CA ALA A 254 -1.78 3.93 -12.57
C ALA A 254 -2.89 3.08 -11.92
N ALA A 255 -2.59 2.48 -10.76
CA ALA A 255 -3.55 1.71 -9.98
C ALA A 255 -4.73 2.56 -9.51
N LYS A 256 -4.47 3.78 -9.00
CA LYS A 256 -5.52 4.72 -8.59
C LYS A 256 -6.44 5.10 -9.75
N ARG A 257 -5.88 5.36 -10.94
CA ARG A 257 -6.67 5.63 -12.16
C ARG A 257 -7.54 4.45 -12.55
N LEU A 258 -6.98 3.25 -12.52
CA LEU A 258 -7.73 2.03 -12.85
C LEU A 258 -8.84 1.75 -11.84
N ARG A 259 -8.56 1.81 -10.53
CA ARG A 259 -9.58 1.62 -9.48
C ARG A 259 -10.73 2.63 -9.63
N GLN A 260 -10.40 3.90 -9.86
CA GLN A 260 -11.39 4.94 -10.10
C GLN A 260 -12.29 4.65 -11.30
N ALA A 261 -11.69 4.30 -12.45
CA ALA A 261 -12.45 4.01 -13.65
C ALA A 261 -13.34 2.77 -13.49
N LEU A 262 -12.83 1.72 -12.83
CA LEU A 262 -13.61 0.50 -12.53
C LEU A 262 -14.80 0.80 -11.63
N GLU A 263 -14.62 1.59 -10.56
CA GLU A 263 -15.71 1.90 -9.63
C GLU A 263 -16.77 2.81 -10.25
N GLN A 264 -16.34 3.86 -10.97
CA GLN A 264 -17.26 4.76 -11.67
C GLN A 264 -18.09 3.98 -12.70
N THR A 265 -17.45 3.10 -13.48
CA THR A 265 -18.14 2.27 -14.46
C THR A 265 -19.06 1.24 -13.79
N ALA A 266 -18.62 0.61 -12.69
CA ALA A 266 -19.44 -0.33 -11.93
C ALA A 266 -20.72 0.33 -11.40
N SER A 267 -20.62 1.57 -10.92
CA SER A 267 -21.76 2.34 -10.40
C SER A 267 -22.83 2.64 -11.45
N LEU A 268 -22.48 2.65 -12.74
CA LEU A 268 -23.45 2.75 -13.84
C LEU A 268 -24.19 1.42 -14.08
N ALA A 269 -23.61 0.28 -13.67
CA ALA A 269 -24.15 -1.05 -13.90
C ALA A 269 -25.02 -1.57 -12.74
N GLY A 270 -24.73 -1.13 -11.51
CA GLY A 270 -25.40 -1.58 -10.28
C GLY A 270 -24.61 -1.29 -8.98
N ASP A 271 -25.22 -1.64 -7.85
CA ASP A 271 -24.72 -1.38 -6.49
C ASP A 271 -24.10 -2.62 -5.80
N ARG A 272 -24.05 -3.77 -6.47
CA ARG A 272 -23.59 -5.03 -5.87
C ARG A 272 -22.08 -5.06 -5.75
N GLN A 273 -21.59 -5.59 -4.63
CA GLN A 273 -20.15 -5.76 -4.39
C GLN A 273 -19.65 -7.09 -4.97
N GLY A 274 -18.34 -7.12 -5.27
CA GLY A 274 -17.63 -8.34 -5.60
C GLY A 274 -17.48 -9.28 -4.40
N PRO A 275 -17.04 -10.54 -4.61
CA PRO A 275 -16.60 -11.40 -3.53
C PRO A 275 -15.54 -10.70 -2.66
N PRO A 276 -15.64 -10.77 -1.32
CA PRO A 276 -14.70 -10.10 -0.42
C PRO A 276 -13.26 -10.64 -0.60
N ILE A 277 -12.27 -9.81 -0.24
CA ILE A 277 -10.87 -10.26 -0.20
C ILE A 277 -10.72 -11.27 0.96
N PRO A 278 -10.15 -12.46 0.73
CA PRO A 278 -9.98 -13.44 1.80
C PRO A 278 -8.98 -12.96 2.86
N LEU A 279 -9.35 -13.06 4.14
CA LEU A 279 -8.51 -12.64 5.27
C LEU A 279 -7.39 -13.65 5.62
N GLN A 280 -7.57 -14.92 5.24
CA GLN A 280 -6.66 -16.01 5.60
C GLN A 280 -5.60 -16.32 4.53
N HIS A 281 -5.76 -15.79 3.31
CA HIS A 281 -4.82 -16.03 2.20
C HIS A 281 -5.00 -15.00 1.07
N ARG A 282 -4.00 -14.87 0.19
CA ARG A 282 -4.09 -14.09 -1.07
C ARG A 282 -3.97 -14.94 -2.33
N ARG A 283 -4.55 -16.15 -2.31
CA ARG A 283 -4.59 -17.05 -3.48
C ARG A 283 -5.33 -16.45 -4.68
N ASP A 284 -6.20 -15.47 -4.43
CA ASP A 284 -6.85 -14.67 -5.48
C ASP A 284 -5.89 -13.71 -6.21
N GLN A 285 -4.63 -13.63 -5.77
CA GLN A 285 -3.54 -12.93 -6.43
C GLN A 285 -2.39 -13.86 -6.84
N ASP A 286 -2.64 -15.17 -7.02
CA ASP A 286 -1.58 -16.10 -7.42
C ASP A 286 -0.90 -15.65 -8.74
N PRO A 287 0.40 -15.30 -8.72
CA PRO A 287 1.09 -14.85 -9.92
C PRO A 287 1.22 -15.94 -10.98
N VAL A 288 1.09 -17.24 -10.64
CA VAL A 288 1.17 -18.35 -11.59
C VAL A 288 0.16 -18.21 -12.72
N GLU A 289 -1.03 -17.67 -12.42
CA GLU A 289 -2.07 -17.40 -13.40
C GLU A 289 -1.67 -16.36 -14.47
N PHE A 290 -0.58 -15.62 -14.25
CA PHE A 290 -0.11 -14.50 -15.07
C PHE A 290 1.30 -14.68 -15.66
N VAL A 291 1.90 -15.87 -15.55
CA VAL A 291 3.28 -16.16 -16.04
C VAL A 291 3.37 -16.33 -17.57
N SER A 292 2.23 -16.47 -18.26
CA SER A 292 2.14 -16.70 -19.71
C SER A 292 2.26 -15.44 -20.56
#